data_AF-A0A956FY03-F1
#
_entry.id   AF-A0A956FY03-F1
#
_cell.length_a   1.000
_cell.length_b   1.000
_cell.length_c   1.000
_cell.angle_alpha   90.00
_cell.angle_beta   90.00
_cell.angle_gamma   90.00
#
_symmetry.space_group_name_H-M   'P 1'
#
loop_
_entity.id
_entity.type
_entity.pdbx_description
1 polymer ?
#
loop_
_entity_poly.entity_id
_entity_poly.type
_entity_poly.pdbx_seq_one_letter_code
_entity_poly.pdbx_strand_id
1 'polypeptide(L)' 'MTEHLTPVIIVGARGRMGRVLIREVTSSDHYILTGAVDRSGGPGRGMDAGRVAGTLDVGVTVTDEL' A
#
# COMPACT_ATOMS: atom_id res chain seq x y z
N MET A 1 5.23 -16.19 21.87
CA MET A 1 4.28 -15.11 21.53
C MET A 1 4.13 -15.13 20.04
N THR A 2 2.93 -15.38 19.52
CA THR A 2 2.69 -15.30 18.08
C THR A 2 2.53 -13.82 17.75
N GLU A 3 3.53 -13.24 17.10
CA GLU A 3 3.43 -11.87 16.55
C GLU A 3 2.26 -11.87 15.56
N HIS A 4 1.19 -11.15 15.89
CA HIS A 4 0.00 -11.07 15.05
C HIS A 4 0.01 -9.74 14.32
N LEU A 5 0.41 -9.75 13.05
CA LEU A 5 0.34 -8.56 12.20
C LEU A 5 -1.12 -8.19 11.95
N THR A 6 -1.42 -6.89 11.99
CA THR A 6 -2.72 -6.36 11.63
C THR A 6 -2.76 -6.06 10.13
N PRO A 7 -3.63 -6.72 9.34
CA PRO A 7 -3.78 -6.44 7.92
C PRO A 7 -4.34 -5.05 7.67
N VAL A 8 -3.76 -4.32 6.72
CA VAL A 8 -4.17 -2.96 6.36
C VAL A 8 -4.38 -2.85 4.85
N ILE A 9 -5.49 -2.23 4.47
CA ILE A 9 -5.74 -1.79 3.10
C ILE A 9 -5.69 -0.26 3.07
N ILE A 10 -4.96 0.30 2.10
CA ILE A 10 -4.90 1.75 1.88
C ILE A 10 -5.76 2.14 0.69
N VAL A 11 -6.82 2.91 0.94
CA VAL A 11 -7.65 3.55 -0.08
C VAL A 11 -7.12 4.96 -0.36
N GLY A 12 -6.99 5.32 -1.64
CA GLY A 12 -6.27 6.53 -2.08
C GLY A 12 -4.75 6.33 -2.11
N ALA A 13 -4.30 5.11 -2.45
CA ALA A 13 -2.91 4.66 -2.41
C ALA A 13 -1.91 5.56 -3.16
N ARG A 14 -2.34 6.21 -4.25
CA ARG A 14 -1.49 7.08 -5.08
C ARG A 14 -1.54 8.55 -4.63
N GLY A 15 -2.45 8.90 -3.72
CA GLY A 15 -2.54 10.21 -3.11
C GLY A 15 -1.37 10.53 -2.19
N ARG A 16 -1.18 11.81 -1.87
CA ARG A 16 -0.08 12.26 -0.98
C ARG A 16 -0.07 11.52 0.36
N MET A 17 -1.25 11.39 0.99
CA MET A 17 -1.39 10.68 2.26
C MET A 17 -1.26 9.16 2.09
N GLY A 18 -1.86 8.57 1.05
CA GLY A 18 -1.76 7.13 0.80
C GLY A 18 -0.31 6.66 0.66
N ARG A 19 0.53 7.44 -0.04
CA ARG A 19 1.97 7.17 -0.17
C ARG A 19 2.71 7.22 1.17
N VAL A 20 2.33 8.11 2.08
CA VAL A 20 2.90 8.15 3.44
C VAL A 20 2.43 6.94 4.23
N LEU A 21 1.14 6.63 4.24
CA LEU A 21 0.58 5.49 4.96
C LEU A 21 1.18 4.16 4.50
N ILE A 22 1.41 3.97 3.20
CA ILE A 22 2.09 2.78 2.67
C ILE A 22 3.47 2.65 3.31
N ARG A 23 4.29 3.71 3.34
CA ARG A 23 5.63 3.69 3.95
C ARG A 23 5.58 3.30 5.42
N GLU A 24 4.68 3.92 6.18
CA GLU A 24 4.54 3.67 7.62
C GLU A 24 4.10 2.23 7.91
N VAL A 25 3.09 1.73 7.18
CA VAL A 25 2.62 0.34 7.30
C VAL A 25 3.74 -0.64 6.96
N THR A 26 4.48 -0.40 5.87
CA THR A 26 5.53 -1.33 5.42
C THR A 26 6.80 -1.28 6.28
N SER A 27 6.97 -0.23 7.09
CA SER A 27 8.11 -0.08 8.01
C SER A 27 7.80 -0.52 9.43
N SER A 28 6.57 -0.96 9.71
CA SER A 28 6.13 -1.34 11.04
C SER A 28 6.15 -2.84 11.25
N ASP A 29 6.59 -3.27 12.43
CA ASP A 29 6.54 -4.67 12.87
C ASP A 29 5.14 -5.11 13.34
N HIS A 30 4.14 -4.22 13.30
CA HIS A 30 2.78 -4.49 13.77
C HIS A 30 1.74 -4.60 12.65
N TYR A 31 2.10 -4.19 11.43
CA TYR A 31 1.17 -4.10 10.31
C TYR A 31 1.67 -4.89 9.10
N ILE A 32 0.73 -5.28 8.25
CA ILE A 32 1.04 -5.82 6.93
C ILE A 32 0.12 -5.18 5.89
N LEU A 33 0.70 -4.62 4.83
CA LEU A 33 -0.07 -4.08 3.71
C LEU A 33 -0.64 -5.25 2.92
N THR A 34 -1.96 -5.36 2.85
CA THR A 34 -2.64 -6.44 2.11
C THR A 34 -3.41 -5.92 0.90
N GLY A 35 -3.60 -4.61 0.78
CA GLY A 35 -4.26 -4.00 -0.37
C GLY A 35 -3.92 -2.53 -0.55
N ALA A 36 -3.92 -2.09 -1.81
CA ALA A 36 -3.72 -0.71 -2.19
C ALA A 36 -4.72 -0.35 -3.30
N VAL A 37 -5.67 0.53 -2.99
CA VAL A 37 -6.78 0.88 -3.88
C VAL A 37 -6.74 2.38 -4.19
N ASP A 38 -7.01 2.76 -5.42
CA ASP A 38 -7.17 4.16 -5.82
C ASP A 38 -8.12 4.24 -7.04
N ARG A 39 -8.53 5.44 -7.44
CA ARG A 39 -9.46 5.63 -8.57
C ARG A 39 -8.98 4.96 -9.85
N SER A 40 -9.91 4.60 -10.73
CA SER A 40 -9.57 4.09 -12.05
C SER A 40 -8.74 5.09 -12.87
N GLY A 41 -7.88 4.56 -13.74
CA GLY A 41 -6.97 5.35 -14.58
C GLY A 41 -5.88 6.13 -13.82
N GLY A 42 -5.05 6.86 -14.57
CA GLY A 42 -3.94 7.64 -14.04
C GLY A 42 -2.63 6.85 -13.85
N PRO A 43 -1.51 7.55 -13.63
CA PRO A 43 -0.20 6.92 -13.47
C PRO A 43 -0.16 6.07 -12.19
N GLY A 44 0.41 4.87 -12.29
CA GLY A 44 0.62 3.98 -11.14
C GLY A 44 -0.47 2.97 -10.84
N ARG A 45 -1.51 2.87 -11.66
CA ARG A 45 -2.37 1.67 -11.69
C ARG A 45 -1.52 0.45 -12.13
N GLY A 46 -1.69 -0.69 -11.47
CA GLY A 46 -0.96 -1.92 -11.79
C GLY A 46 0.51 -1.90 -11.39
N MET A 47 0.99 -0.81 -10.77
CA MET A 47 2.33 -0.77 -10.17
C MET A 47 2.29 -1.32 -8.75
N ASP A 48 3.45 -1.74 -8.27
CA ASP A 48 3.63 -2.06 -6.85
C ASP A 48 3.41 -0.82 -5.97
N ALA A 49 2.71 -1.00 -4.86
CA ALA A 49 2.35 0.04 -3.90
C ALA A 49 3.59 0.70 -3.28
N GLY A 50 4.65 -0.07 -3.03
CA GLY A 50 5.93 0.43 -2.54
C GLY A 50 6.58 1.35 -3.58
N ARG A 51 6.61 0.94 -4.85
CA ARG A 51 7.11 1.79 -5.94
C ARG A 51 6.29 3.07 -6.10
N VAL A 52 4.96 3.00 -5.99
CA VAL A 52 4.09 4.19 -5.96
C VAL A 52 4.46 5.09 -4.77
N ALA A 53 4.69 4.51 -3.61
CA ALA A 53 5.15 5.20 -2.42
C ALA A 53 6.62 5.66 -2.50
N GLY A 54 7.38 5.30 -3.53
CA GLY A 54 8.80 5.67 -3.67
C GLY A 54 9.75 4.87 -2.78
N THR A 55 9.37 3.63 -2.45
CA THR A 55 10.20 2.63 -1.77
C THR A 55 10.47 1.45 -2.72
N LEU A 56 11.15 0.41 -2.20
CA LEU A 56 11.24 -0.89 -2.89
C LEU A 56 9.86 -1.53 -3.02
N ASP A 57 9.77 -2.52 -3.90
CA ASP A 57 8.55 -3.30 -4.10
C ASP A 57 8.16 -4.04 -2.82
N VAL A 58 6.87 -4.04 -2.49
CA VAL A 58 6.30 -4.65 -1.27
C VAL A 58 5.32 -5.78 -1.57
N GLY A 59 5.14 -6.14 -2.85
CA GLY A 59 4.33 -7.28 -3.29
C GLY A 59 2.83 -6.99 -3.34
N VAL A 60 2.42 -5.73 -3.28
CA VAL A 60 1.01 -5.32 -3.30
C VAL A 60 0.75 -4.45 -4.52
N THR A 61 -0.10 -4.91 -5.42
CA THR A 61 -0.43 -4.17 -6.64
C THR A 61 -1.49 -3.11 -6.37
N VAL A 62 -1.30 -1.90 -6.91
CA VAL A 62 -2.34 -0.86 -6.87
C VAL A 62 -3.46 -1.18 -7.85
N THR A 63 -4.67 -1.36 -7.32
CA THR A 63 -5.91 -1.68 -8.03
C THR A 63 -6.95 -0.57 -7.86
N ASP A 64 -8.07 -0.64 -8.59
CA ASP A 64 -9.27 0.19 -8.40
C ASP A 64 -10.47 -0.59 -7.85
N GLU A 65 -10.24 -1.85 -7.48
CA GLU A 65 -11.21 -2.74 -6.87
C GLU A 65 -10.73 -3.12 -5.46
N LEU A 66 -11.64 -3.14 -4.49
CA LEU A 66 -11.34 -3.49 -3.09
C LEU A 66 -11.53 -4.98 -2.84
#